data_AF-A0A7R9YHL1-F1
#
_entry.id   AF-A0A7R9YHL1-F1
#
_cell.length_a   1.000
_cell.length_b   1.000
_cell.length_c   1.000
_cell.angle_alpha   90.00
_cell.angle_beta   90.00
_cell.angle_gamma   90.00
#
_symmetry.space_group_name_H-M   'P 1'
#
loop_
_entity.id
_entity.type
_entity.pdbx_description
1 polymer ?
#
loop_
_entity_poly.entity_id
_entity_poly.type
_entity_poly.pdbx_seq_one_letter_code
_entity_poly.pdbx_strand_id
1 'polypeptide(L)'
;GIEASLWLAEQFAVDLARICPWLTVRCVSANKLLGVLTATSNRVHFSGEERITPEQVADAAILLVSHSGQTFPALRATEYLERLVGNRIWLVTATDSSQMELALSRAEREERVLITGAGYRPAEPSSLAVAAMHHTFT
;
A
#
# COMPACT_ATOMS: atom_id res chain seq x y z
N GLY A 1 1.72 -0.36 -3.50
CA GLY A 1 3.15 -0.25 -3.18
C GLY A 1 3.90 0.50 -4.26
N ILE A 2 5.22 0.28 -4.37
CA ILE A 2 6.10 0.72 -5.46
C ILE A 2 6.97 -0.48 -5.90
N GLU A 3 7.33 -0.56 -7.18
CA GLU A 3 8.21 -1.59 -7.77
C GLU A 3 7.85 -3.02 -7.31
N ALA A 4 8.75 -3.72 -6.61
CA ALA A 4 8.53 -5.09 -6.15
C ALA A 4 7.31 -5.22 -5.22
N SER A 5 7.10 -4.26 -4.32
CA SER A 5 5.92 -4.24 -3.44
C SER A 5 4.63 -3.92 -4.20
N LEU A 6 4.72 -3.20 -5.32
CA LEU A 6 3.56 -3.01 -6.22
C LEU A 6 3.27 -4.30 -6.98
N TRP A 7 4.27 -4.89 -7.61
CA TRP A 7 4.14 -6.11 -8.39
C TRP A 7 3.51 -7.25 -7.58
N LEU A 8 3.93 -7.43 -6.32
CA LEU A 8 3.30 -8.39 -5.41
C LEU A 8 1.85 -8.05 -5.07
N ALA A 9 1.56 -6.78 -4.82
CA ALA A 9 0.20 -6.34 -4.56
C ALA A 9 -0.71 -6.55 -5.78
N GLU A 10 -0.17 -6.43 -7.00
CA GLU A 10 -0.88 -6.76 -8.25
C GLU A 10 -1.19 -8.26 -8.34
N GLN A 11 -0.24 -9.15 -7.98
CA GLN A 11 -0.52 -10.59 -7.93
C GLN A 11 -1.61 -10.91 -6.91
N PHE A 12 -1.48 -10.40 -5.68
CA PHE A 12 -2.49 -10.57 -4.64
C PHE A 12 -3.86 -10.01 -5.07
N ALA A 13 -3.90 -8.86 -5.74
CA ALA A 13 -5.14 -8.28 -6.24
C ALA A 13 -5.84 -9.17 -7.28
N VAL A 14 -5.07 -9.76 -8.20
CA VAL A 14 -5.58 -10.71 -9.19
C VAL A 14 -6.18 -11.94 -8.51
N ASP A 15 -5.49 -12.50 -7.52
CA ASP A 15 -5.97 -13.68 -6.81
C ASP A 15 -7.19 -13.36 -5.94
N LEU A 16 -7.19 -12.22 -5.24
CA LEU A 16 -8.33 -11.75 -4.45
C LEU A 16 -9.58 -11.56 -5.34
N ALA A 17 -9.42 -10.99 -6.53
CA ALA A 17 -10.52 -10.81 -7.48
C ALA A 17 -11.06 -12.15 -8.00
N ARG A 18 -10.22 -13.20 -8.09
CA ARG A 18 -10.65 -14.55 -8.49
C ARG A 18 -11.44 -15.25 -7.39
N ILE A 19 -10.98 -15.17 -6.14
CA ILE A 19 -11.63 -15.85 -5.01
C ILE A 19 -12.87 -15.10 -4.50
N CYS A 20 -12.88 -13.78 -4.63
CA CYS A 20 -13.96 -12.89 -4.19
C CYS A 20 -14.48 -12.05 -5.38
N PRO A 21 -15.18 -12.65 -6.35
CA PRO A 21 -15.60 -11.95 -7.58
C PRO A 21 -16.61 -10.82 -7.35
N TRP A 22 -17.22 -10.75 -6.17
CA TRP A 22 -18.10 -9.64 -5.78
C TRP A 22 -17.33 -8.39 -5.31
N LEU A 23 -16.01 -8.50 -5.07
CA LEU A 23 -15.17 -7.37 -4.70
C LEU A 23 -14.60 -6.69 -5.94
N THR A 24 -14.72 -5.37 -6.01
CA THR A 24 -13.95 -4.58 -6.98
C THR A 24 -12.56 -4.36 -6.42
N VAL A 25 -11.58 -5.10 -6.94
CA VAL A 25 -10.17 -4.98 -6.53
C VAL A 25 -9.42 -4.13 -7.54
N ARG A 26 -8.65 -3.13 -7.06
CA ARG A 26 -7.77 -2.31 -7.88
C ARG A 26 -6.41 -2.19 -7.22
N CYS A 27 -5.35 -2.28 -8.01
CA CYS A 27 -3.99 -2.06 -7.55
C CYS A 27 -3.43 -0.83 -8.24
N VAL A 28 -2.84 0.10 -7.48
CA VAL A 28 -2.26 1.34 -8.01
C VAL A 28 -0.96 1.65 -7.30
N SER A 29 0.02 2.14 -8.06
CA SER A 29 1.29 2.60 -7.50
C SER A 29 1.08 3.77 -6.55
N ALA A 30 1.81 3.83 -5.43
CA ALA A 30 1.69 4.94 -4.49
C ALA A 30 2.03 6.31 -5.12
N ASN A 31 2.92 6.34 -6.13
CA ASN A 31 3.23 7.54 -6.92
C ASN A 31 2.00 8.08 -7.67
N LYS A 32 1.32 7.20 -8.43
CA LYS A 32 0.07 7.54 -9.13
C LYS A 32 -1.00 8.01 -8.16
N LEU A 33 -1.17 7.30 -7.04
CA LEU A 33 -2.17 7.62 -6.04
C LEU A 33 -1.95 9.03 -5.46
N LEU A 34 -0.73 9.36 -5.05
CA LEU A 34 -0.41 10.71 -4.59
C LEU A 34 -0.69 11.76 -5.65
N GLY A 35 -0.31 11.52 -6.90
CA GLY A 35 -0.60 12.44 -8.01
C GLY A 35 -2.10 12.73 -8.18
N VAL A 36 -2.97 11.74 -7.91
CA VAL A 36 -4.42 11.92 -7.91
C VAL A 36 -4.91 12.67 -6.68
N LEU A 37 -4.44 12.27 -5.49
CA LEU A 37 -4.94 12.77 -4.20
C LEU A 37 -4.43 14.16 -3.83
N THR A 38 -3.26 14.56 -4.35
CA THR A 38 -2.63 15.87 -4.06
C THR A 38 -2.78 16.86 -5.20
N ALA A 39 -3.65 16.60 -6.19
CA ALA A 39 -3.75 17.40 -7.40
C ALA A 39 -4.17 18.85 -7.12
N THR A 40 -3.17 19.73 -6.97
CA THR A 40 -3.22 21.14 -7.35
C THR A 40 -3.00 21.25 -8.88
N SER A 41 -3.18 22.43 -9.46
CA SER A 41 -3.25 22.68 -10.92
C SER A 41 -2.11 22.11 -11.80
N ASN A 42 -0.99 21.65 -11.23
CA ASN A 42 0.14 21.04 -11.93
C ASN A 42 0.15 19.52 -11.79
N ARG A 43 -0.68 18.83 -12.59
CA ARG A 43 -0.76 17.37 -12.59
C ARG A 43 0.53 16.74 -13.11
N VAL A 44 1.18 15.92 -12.29
CA VAL A 44 2.11 14.92 -12.79
C VAL A 44 1.27 13.85 -13.50
N HIS A 45 1.32 13.84 -14.83
CA HIS A 45 0.60 12.86 -15.63
C HIS A 45 1.36 11.54 -15.64
N PHE A 46 0.80 10.54 -14.98
CA PHE A 46 1.20 9.16 -15.20
C PHE A 46 0.41 8.62 -16.40
N SER A 47 1.10 8.06 -17.38
CA SER A 47 0.47 7.37 -18.51
C SER A 47 -0.24 6.09 -18.01
N GLY A 48 -1.43 5.83 -18.53
CA GLY A 48 -2.23 4.63 -18.22
C GLY A 48 -3.71 4.93 -17.92
N GLU A 49 -4.55 3.92 -18.11
CA GLU A 49 -6.02 3.99 -17.96
C GLU A 49 -6.51 3.87 -16.51
N GLU A 50 -5.62 3.58 -15.55
CA GLU A 50 -5.97 3.40 -14.14
C GLU A 50 -6.29 4.74 -13.46
N ARG A 51 -7.46 5.29 -13.80
CA ARG A 51 -8.05 6.42 -13.12
C ARG A 51 -8.81 5.90 -11.92
N ILE A 52 -8.21 6.04 -10.74
CA ILE A 52 -8.94 6.02 -9.47
C ILE A 52 -9.38 7.45 -9.17
N THR A 53 -10.61 7.62 -8.70
CA THR A 53 -11.10 8.93 -8.24
C THR A 53 -10.98 9.06 -6.71
N PRO A 54 -10.86 10.28 -6.16
CA PRO A 54 -10.84 10.48 -4.70
C PRO A 54 -12.06 9.86 -3.99
N GLU A 55 -13.24 9.88 -4.61
CA GLU A 55 -14.47 9.32 -4.06
C GLU A 55 -14.38 7.78 -3.96
N GLN A 56 -13.80 7.13 -4.98
CA GLN A 56 -13.55 5.69 -4.94
C GLN A 56 -12.57 5.31 -3.82
N VAL A 57 -11.56 6.15 -3.57
CA VAL A 57 -10.61 5.93 -2.47
C VAL A 57 -11.29 6.11 -1.12
N ALA A 58 -12.13 7.14 -0.97
CA ALA A 58 -12.80 7.46 0.28
C ALA A 58 -13.75 6.35 0.75
N ASP A 59 -14.29 5.53 -0.15
CA ASP A 59 -15.17 4.40 0.19
C ASP A 59 -14.44 3.04 0.28
N ALA A 60 -13.16 2.99 -0.07
CA ALA A 60 -12.42 1.73 -0.17
C ALA A 60 -11.79 1.26 1.16
N ALA A 61 -11.60 -0.06 1.25
CA ALA A 61 -10.61 -0.67 2.14
C ALA A 61 -9.24 -0.66 1.45
N ILE A 62 -8.19 -0.23 2.14
CA ILE A 62 -6.89 0.04 1.52
C ILE A 62 -5.79 -0.85 2.12
N LEU A 63 -5.05 -1.54 1.26
CA LEU A 63 -3.83 -2.26 1.62
C LEU A 63 -2.60 -1.55 1.05
N LEU A 64 -1.73 -1.02 1.91
CA LEU A 64 -0.46 -0.43 1.51
C LEU A 64 0.71 -1.38 1.76
N VAL A 65 1.36 -1.77 0.66
CA VAL A 65 2.47 -2.73 0.67
C VAL A 65 3.80 -2.00 0.50
N SER A 66 4.70 -2.13 1.48
CA SER A 66 6.04 -1.54 1.44
C SER A 66 6.98 -2.27 2.41
N HIS A 67 8.00 -2.94 1.88
CA HIS A 67 8.86 -3.80 2.70
C HIS A 67 9.58 -3.02 3.79
N SER A 68 10.27 -1.95 3.42
CA SER A 68 10.96 -1.09 4.38
C SER A 68 10.02 -0.33 5.31
N GLY A 69 8.74 -0.18 4.93
CA GLY A 69 7.80 0.73 5.57
C GLY A 69 8.27 2.20 5.62
N GLN A 70 9.26 2.56 4.79
CA GLN A 70 9.90 3.89 4.73
C GLN A 70 9.88 4.49 3.32
N THR A 71 9.51 3.72 2.30
CA THR A 71 9.42 4.15 0.90
C THR A 71 8.58 5.43 0.81
N PHE A 72 9.20 6.53 0.39
CA PHE A 72 8.61 7.88 0.49
C PHE A 72 7.17 7.96 -0.07
N PRO A 73 6.87 7.52 -1.30
CA PRO A 73 5.50 7.58 -1.81
C PRO A 73 4.50 6.76 -0.98
N ALA A 74 4.90 5.60 -0.46
CA ALA A 74 4.03 4.76 0.37
C ALA A 74 3.79 5.40 1.74
N LEU A 75 4.81 6.01 2.34
CA LEU A 75 4.68 6.75 3.60
C LEU A 75 3.75 7.96 3.46
N ARG A 76 3.97 8.80 2.44
CA ARG A 76 3.11 9.96 2.18
C ARG A 76 1.67 9.55 1.88
N ALA A 77 1.47 8.44 1.17
CA ALA A 77 0.15 7.89 0.93
C ALA A 77 -0.50 7.41 2.24
N THR A 78 0.26 6.78 3.13
CA THR A 78 -0.24 6.33 4.45
C THR A 78 -0.77 7.50 5.26
N GLU A 79 0.04 8.56 5.43
CA GLU A 79 -0.37 9.74 6.19
C GLU A 79 -1.64 10.41 5.64
N TYR A 80 -1.77 10.45 4.31
CA TYR A 80 -2.93 11.05 3.66
C TYR A 80 -4.17 10.16 3.82
N LEU A 81 -4.02 8.86 3.56
CA LEU A 81 -5.11 7.90 3.58
C LEU A 81 -5.64 7.65 4.98
N GLU A 82 -4.79 7.60 6.02
CA GLU A 82 -5.24 7.51 7.41
C GLU A 82 -6.23 8.63 7.75
N ARG A 83 -6.00 9.85 7.23
CA ARG A 83 -6.91 10.99 7.43
C ARG A 83 -8.19 10.88 6.60
N LEU A 84 -8.12 10.24 5.44
CA LEU A 84 -9.24 10.14 4.50
C LEU A 84 -10.18 8.98 4.85
N VAL A 85 -9.64 7.79 5.09
CA VAL A 85 -10.42 6.55 5.26
C VAL A 85 -10.46 6.04 6.70
N GLY A 86 -9.66 6.61 7.60
CA GLY A 86 -9.60 6.23 9.01
C GLY A 86 -9.11 4.79 9.19
N ASN A 87 -9.87 3.98 9.93
CA ASN A 87 -9.52 2.62 10.30
C ASN A 87 -9.56 1.58 9.15
N ARG A 88 -9.91 1.98 7.93
CA ARG A 88 -9.97 1.09 6.75
C ARG A 88 -8.66 1.00 5.97
N ILE A 89 -7.54 1.13 6.66
CA ILE A 89 -6.20 1.05 6.07
C ILE A 89 -5.38 -0.03 6.79
N TRP A 90 -4.77 -0.91 6.00
CA TRP A 90 -3.87 -1.95 6.45
C TRP A 90 -2.51 -1.78 5.78
N LEU A 91 -1.46 -2.10 6.51
CA LEU A 91 -0.08 -2.00 6.06
C LEU A 91 0.54 -3.40 5.98
N VAL A 92 1.43 -3.59 5.02
CA VAL A 92 2.30 -4.79 4.94
C VAL A 92 3.75 -4.32 4.94
N THR A 93 4.48 -4.67 6.00
CA THR A 93 5.87 -4.24 6.25
C THR A 93 6.76 -5.39 6.68
N ALA A 94 8.08 -5.21 6.60
CA ALA A 94 9.06 -6.22 7.02
C ALA A 94 9.21 -6.33 8.54
N THR A 95 9.03 -5.21 9.23
CA THR A 95 9.23 -5.07 10.67
C THR A 95 8.11 -4.25 11.29
N ASP A 96 8.04 -4.35 12.62
CA ASP A 96 7.42 -3.38 13.49
C ASP A 96 8.20 -2.05 13.46
N SER A 97 7.58 -1.01 14.04
CA SER A 97 8.14 0.34 14.19
C SER A 97 8.51 1.04 12.89
N SER A 98 7.86 0.67 11.77
CA SER A 98 8.09 1.36 10.50
C SER A 98 7.53 2.78 10.49
N GLN A 99 8.05 3.67 9.63
CA GLN A 99 7.50 5.03 9.53
C GLN A 99 6.04 5.03 9.07
N MET A 100 5.66 4.09 8.20
CA MET A 100 4.26 3.91 7.78
C MET A 100 3.38 3.51 8.96
N GLU A 101 3.84 2.59 9.81
CA GLU A 101 3.12 2.23 11.03
C GLU A 101 2.98 3.42 11.99
N LEU A 102 4.06 4.20 12.17
CA LEU A 102 4.04 5.40 13.01
C LEU A 102 3.05 6.46 12.52
N ALA A 103 2.73 6.47 11.22
CA ALA A 103 1.74 7.36 10.63
C ALA A 103 0.28 6.95 10.92
N LEU A 104 0.02 5.72 11.38
CA LEU A 104 -1.31 5.29 11.81
C LEU A 104 -1.66 5.81 13.21
N SER A 105 -2.95 6.01 13.47
CA SER A 105 -3.46 6.30 14.82
C SER A 105 -3.15 5.15 15.79
N ARG A 106 -2.73 5.52 17.02
CA ARG A 106 -2.17 4.59 18.01
C ARG A 106 -3.16 3.53 18.51
N ALA A 107 -4.46 3.83 18.52
CA ALA A 107 -5.48 2.99 19.16
C ALA A 107 -5.69 1.63 18.47
N GLU A 108 -5.35 1.51 17.19
CA GLU A 108 -5.67 0.34 16.36
C GLU A 108 -4.47 -0.11 15.52
N ARG A 109 -3.25 0.22 15.95
CA ARG A 109 -2.04 0.02 15.14
C ARG A 109 -1.69 -1.47 14.98
N GLU A 110 -1.80 -2.25 16.04
CA GLU A 110 -1.39 -3.66 16.06
C GLU A 110 -2.26 -4.55 15.16
N GLU A 111 -3.56 -4.21 15.00
CA GLU A 111 -4.50 -4.98 14.17
C GLU A 111 -4.41 -4.62 12.67
N ARG A 112 -3.75 -3.51 12.34
CA ARG A 112 -3.69 -2.95 10.98
C ARG A 112 -2.34 -3.12 10.30
N VAL A 113 -1.36 -3.72 10.96
CA VAL A 113 -0.01 -3.92 10.41
C VAL A 113 0.31 -5.41 10.30
N LEU A 114 0.42 -5.88 9.07
CA LEU A 114 0.85 -7.23 8.73
C LEU A 114 2.37 -7.25 8.58
N ILE A 115 3.04 -7.93 9.50
CA ILE A 115 4.50 -8.02 9.53
C ILE A 115 4.93 -9.31 8.85
N THR A 116 5.75 -9.20 7.80
CA THR A 116 6.26 -10.37 7.05
C THR A 116 7.38 -11.12 7.79
N GLY A 117 8.00 -10.50 8.80
CA GLY A 117 9.08 -11.10 9.60
C GLY A 117 10.44 -11.13 8.89
N ALA A 118 10.57 -10.50 7.71
CA ALA A 118 11.81 -10.44 6.94
C ALA A 118 12.92 -9.62 7.62
N GLY A 119 12.60 -8.83 8.65
CA GLY A 119 13.56 -8.06 9.41
C GLY A 119 13.91 -6.70 8.79
N TYR A 120 14.69 -5.90 9.52
CA TYR A 120 15.00 -4.52 9.13
C TYR A 120 16.04 -4.49 8.01
N ARG A 121 15.61 -4.02 6.84
CA ARG A 121 16.38 -4.06 5.60
C ARG A 121 16.11 -2.80 4.77
N PRO A 122 16.92 -1.73 4.94
CA PRO A 122 16.68 -0.44 4.29
C PRO A 122 16.80 -0.50 2.76
N ALA A 123 17.66 -1.38 2.25
CA ALA A 123 17.82 -1.70 0.84
C ALA A 123 18.27 -3.16 0.74
N GLU A 124 17.39 -4.06 0.34
CA GLU A 124 17.70 -5.46 0.12
C GLU A 124 17.53 -5.85 -1.35
N PRO A 125 18.13 -6.98 -1.78
CA PRO A 125 17.83 -7.58 -3.07
C PRO A 125 16.32 -7.79 -3.15
N SER A 126 15.70 -7.27 -4.21
CA SER A 126 14.27 -7.36 -4.47
C SER A 126 13.72 -8.79 -4.29
N SER A 127 14.53 -9.81 -4.53
CA SER A 127 14.15 -11.23 -4.37
C SER A 127 13.76 -11.63 -2.94
N LEU A 128 14.46 -11.17 -1.89
CA LEU A 128 14.13 -11.57 -0.51
C LEU A 128 12.87 -10.87 -0.02
N ALA A 129 12.77 -9.57 -0.29
CA ALA A 129 11.56 -8.80 -0.03
C ALA A 129 10.35 -9.39 -0.76
N VAL A 130 10.54 -9.83 -2.00
CA VAL A 130 9.48 -10.49 -2.78
C VAL A 130 9.06 -11.81 -2.15
N ALA A 131 10.02 -12.68 -1.79
CA ALA A 131 9.71 -14.00 -1.22
C ALA A 131 8.94 -13.89 0.11
N ALA A 132 9.40 -13.02 1.02
CA ALA A 132 8.77 -12.85 2.32
C ALA A 132 7.35 -12.28 2.22
N MET A 133 7.16 -11.22 1.42
CA MET A 133 5.85 -10.63 1.20
C MET A 133 4.89 -11.58 0.48
N HIS A 134 5.37 -12.34 -0.50
CA HIS A 134 4.55 -13.35 -1.17
C HIS A 134 4.02 -14.37 -0.16
N HIS A 135 4.88 -14.87 0.74
CA HIS A 135 4.46 -15.80 1.80
C HIS A 135 3.41 -15.18 2.74
N THR A 136 3.44 -13.87 2.99
CA THR A 136 2.40 -13.20 3.80
C THR A 136 1.06 -13.10 3.09
N PHE A 137 1.03 -13.13 1.75
CA PHE A 137 -0.20 -13.07 0.96
C PHE A 137 -0.84 -14.44 0.66
N THR A 138 -0.13 -15.54 0.92
CA THR A 138 -0.57 -16.92 0.71
C THR A 138 -0.91 -17.60 2.02
#